data_AF-A0A2V5KBB3-F1
#
_entry.id   AF-A0A2V5KBB3-F1
#
_cell.length_a   1.000
_cell.length_b   1.000
_cell.length_c   1.000
_cell.angle_alpha   90.00
_cell.angle_beta   90.00
_cell.angle_gamma   90.00
#
_symmetry.space_group_name_H-M   'P 1'
#
loop_
_entity.id
_entity.type
_entity.pdbx_description
1 polymer ?
#
loop_
_entity_poly.entity_id
_entity_poly.type
_entity_poly.pdbx_seq_one_letter_code
_entity_poly.pdbx_strand_id
1 'polypeptide(L)'
;MSGYESFESPAGPPSPDYIHFFRRNGGCRHVTLGGTFEERRPVAIERNTSTNTSAEAYEGDRIADETVLSEEKSVSRRGDVVLRPSGPWTPSVHAFLNHLRQAGFEEAPRPAGSGFAPDGREAVYYVEGEFVHPGPWSDEALIAVGSLLRRLHDASASFVPAPDAVWKPWFLRELGGPNRVIGHGDAAPWNTVTRNGMPVALIDWEYAGPVDPIVELARVCWLFPQLHDDDVAERVGLPPLSVRARQLRLLVDAYGASAEQRGALFERIVEVVVRETAEEAIDRQVAPDSVGPLWGFAWRARSAAWMLRNRAVLERALR
;
A
#
# COMPACT_ATOMS: atom_id res chain seq x y z
N MET A 1 11.11 22.94 -47.64
CA MET A 1 9.85 23.59 -47.24
C MET A 1 9.03 22.52 -46.52
N SER A 2 9.25 22.34 -45.21
CA SER A 2 8.60 23.05 -44.09
C SER A 2 7.11 22.75 -44.01
N GLY A 3 6.73 21.98 -42.98
CA GLY A 3 5.36 21.67 -42.60
C GLY A 3 5.35 20.80 -41.34
N TYR A 4 5.97 21.28 -40.26
CA TYR A 4 5.72 20.76 -38.91
C TYR A 4 4.53 21.54 -38.35
N GLU A 5 3.36 20.92 -38.27
CA GLU A 5 2.27 21.42 -37.46
C GLU A 5 2.56 21.09 -36.00
N SER A 6 2.79 22.13 -35.21
CA SER A 6 2.89 22.10 -33.76
C SER A 6 1.53 21.72 -33.15
N PHE A 7 1.45 20.54 -32.54
CA PHE A 7 0.37 20.24 -31.61
C PHE A 7 0.66 20.90 -30.26
N GLU A 8 0.02 22.04 -30.00
CA GLU A 8 -0.11 22.57 -28.65
C GLU A 8 -0.98 21.60 -27.82
N SER A 9 -0.42 21.03 -26.76
CA SER A 9 -1.22 20.30 -25.76
C SER A 9 -2.00 21.31 -24.92
N PRO A 10 -3.34 21.18 -24.80
CA PRO A 10 -4.09 22.04 -23.90
C PRO A 10 -3.71 21.67 -22.45
N ALA A 11 -3.07 22.62 -21.77
CA ALA A 11 -2.84 22.60 -20.33
C ALA A 11 -4.19 22.69 -19.61
N GLY A 12 -4.85 21.54 -19.43
CA GLY A 12 -5.99 21.36 -18.56
C GLY A 12 -5.59 20.60 -17.29
N PRO A 13 -6.28 20.82 -16.15
CA PRO A 13 -6.07 20.00 -14.97
C PRO A 13 -6.32 18.51 -15.29
N PRO A 14 -5.57 17.57 -14.68
CA PRO A 14 -5.70 16.16 -15.00
C PRO A 14 -7.12 15.65 -14.72
N SER A 15 -7.62 14.78 -15.59
CA SER A 15 -8.97 14.21 -15.44
C SER A 15 -9.09 13.36 -14.16
N PRO A 16 -10.28 13.26 -13.55
CA PRO A 16 -10.55 12.45 -12.36
C PRO A 16 -10.14 10.97 -12.49
N ASP A 17 -10.00 10.46 -13.71
CA ASP A 17 -9.69 9.06 -14.00
C ASP A 17 -8.26 8.64 -13.65
N TYR A 18 -7.33 9.59 -13.50
CA TYR A 18 -5.94 9.28 -13.17
C TYR A 18 -5.74 8.85 -11.70
N ILE A 19 -6.50 9.47 -10.79
CA ILE A 19 -6.55 9.11 -9.35
C ILE A 19 -7.22 7.74 -9.18
N HIS A 20 -8.10 7.33 -10.10
CA HIS A 20 -8.64 5.97 -10.13
C HIS A 20 -7.66 4.91 -10.60
N PHE A 21 -6.59 5.30 -11.29
CA PHE A 21 -5.68 4.35 -11.90
C PHE A 21 -4.67 3.78 -10.90
N PHE A 22 -4.02 4.61 -10.08
CA PHE A 22 -3.22 4.09 -8.96
C PHE A 22 -4.08 3.37 -7.92
N ARG A 23 -5.35 3.78 -7.77
CA ARG A 23 -6.37 3.11 -6.94
C ARG A 23 -6.82 1.75 -7.47
N ARG A 24 -6.75 1.46 -8.77
CA ARG A 24 -7.10 0.12 -9.31
C ARG A 24 -6.15 -0.98 -8.83
N ASN A 25 -5.06 -0.63 -8.16
CA ASN A 25 -4.19 -1.56 -7.43
C ASN A 25 -4.07 -1.18 -5.93
N GLY A 26 -4.98 -0.35 -5.36
CA GLY A 26 -4.88 0.15 -3.98
C GLY A 26 -5.99 1.13 -3.55
N GLY A 27 -7.27 0.75 -3.67
CA GLY A 27 -8.43 1.66 -3.58
C GLY A 27 -8.68 2.40 -2.25
N CYS A 28 -9.27 3.61 -2.35
CA CYS A 28 -10.26 4.20 -1.42
C CYS A 28 -10.74 5.56 -2.00
N ARG A 29 -12.00 5.72 -2.45
CA ARG A 29 -12.56 7.03 -2.92
C ARG A 29 -12.87 7.96 -1.73
N HIS A 30 -12.74 9.27 -1.96
CA HIS A 30 -12.97 10.34 -0.99
C HIS A 30 -14.47 10.49 -0.68
N VAL A 31 -14.81 10.66 0.59
CA VAL A 31 -16.10 11.20 1.05
C VAL A 31 -16.04 12.72 0.85
N THR A 32 -16.91 13.27 0.01
CA THR A 32 -17.10 14.72 -0.08
C THR A 32 -18.03 15.16 1.05
N LEU A 33 -17.51 15.80 2.09
CA LEU A 33 -18.34 16.55 3.04
C LEU A 33 -18.73 17.88 2.37
N GLY A 34 -19.98 17.96 1.91
CA GLY A 34 -20.56 19.14 1.31
C GLY A 34 -22.08 19.05 1.30
N GLY A 35 -22.69 19.21 2.47
CA GLY A 35 -24.14 19.27 2.63
C GLY A 35 -24.50 20.44 3.54
N THR A 36 -25.04 21.49 2.93
CA THR A 36 -25.56 22.69 3.57
C THR A 36 -26.73 22.36 4.51
N PHE A 37 -26.70 22.99 5.68
CA PHE A 37 -27.80 23.05 6.65
C PHE A 37 -29.10 23.49 5.97
N GLU A 38 -30.17 22.69 6.11
CA GLU A 38 -31.54 23.18 5.99
C GLU A 38 -32.38 22.58 7.13
N GLU A 39 -32.91 23.45 7.98
CA GLU A 39 -33.77 23.15 9.11
C GLU A 39 -35.10 22.55 8.66
N ARG A 40 -35.54 21.44 9.27
CA ARG A 40 -36.97 21.10 9.37
C ARG A 40 -37.36 20.60 10.76
N ARG A 41 -38.48 21.15 11.22
CA ARG A 41 -39.15 21.06 12.53
C ARG A 41 -39.75 19.66 12.82
N PRO A 42 -40.06 19.33 14.10
CA PRO A 42 -40.40 17.98 14.53
C PRO A 42 -41.87 17.64 14.28
N VAL A 43 -42.16 16.36 14.02
CA VAL A 43 -43.52 15.80 14.03
C VAL A 43 -43.57 14.57 14.93
N ALA A 44 -44.72 14.43 15.58
CA ALA A 44 -44.98 13.76 16.85
C ALA A 44 -44.87 12.23 16.87
N ILE A 45 -44.68 11.75 18.10
CA ILE A 45 -44.74 10.36 18.56
C ILE A 45 -46.20 9.92 18.62
N GLU A 46 -46.53 8.81 17.96
CA GLU A 46 -47.70 7.99 18.33
C GLU A 46 -47.26 6.55 18.59
N ARG A 47 -47.60 6.08 19.80
CA ARG A 47 -47.48 4.68 20.22
C ARG A 47 -48.63 3.91 19.61
N ASN A 48 -48.36 2.74 19.04
CA ASN A 48 -49.36 1.69 19.00
C ASN A 48 -48.75 0.31 19.24
N THR A 49 -49.43 -0.44 20.08
CA THR A 49 -49.07 -1.74 20.64
C THR A 49 -49.57 -2.91 19.79
N SER A 50 -48.86 -4.04 19.90
CA SER A 50 -49.35 -5.44 19.84
C SER A 50 -48.84 -6.32 18.69
N THR A 51 -47.88 -7.19 19.06
CA THR A 51 -47.76 -8.65 18.80
C THR A 51 -48.24 -9.23 17.47
N ASN A 52 -47.35 -9.85 16.67
CA ASN A 52 -47.07 -11.31 16.69
C ASN A 52 -46.07 -11.72 15.57
N THR A 53 -44.99 -12.42 15.97
CA THR A 53 -44.27 -13.53 15.32
C THR A 53 -44.27 -13.69 13.78
N SER A 54 -43.09 -13.58 13.15
CA SER A 54 -42.61 -14.53 12.13
C SER A 54 -41.12 -14.35 11.82
N ALA A 55 -40.44 -15.47 11.60
CA ALA A 55 -39.00 -15.66 11.55
C ALA A 55 -38.32 -15.18 10.24
N GLU A 56 -38.65 -13.98 9.76
CA GLU A 56 -38.05 -13.38 8.55
C GLU A 56 -37.15 -12.16 8.84
N ALA A 57 -36.91 -11.85 10.13
CA ALA A 57 -36.15 -10.67 10.55
C ALA A 57 -34.66 -10.92 10.86
N TYR A 58 -34.11 -12.12 10.61
CA TYR A 58 -32.74 -12.47 11.04
C TYR A 58 -31.65 -12.33 9.97
N GLU A 59 -31.99 -11.94 8.75
CA GLU A 59 -31.02 -11.74 7.66
C GLU A 59 -30.87 -10.27 7.22
N GLY A 60 -31.81 -9.39 7.61
CA GLY A 60 -31.82 -7.98 7.17
C GLY A 60 -31.07 -6.99 8.06
N ASP A 61 -30.66 -7.37 9.27
CA ASP A 61 -30.21 -6.41 10.31
C ASP A 61 -28.69 -6.43 10.57
N ARG A 62 -27.91 -7.23 9.81
CA ARG A 62 -26.45 -7.40 10.03
C ARG A 62 -25.55 -6.50 9.19
N ILE A 63 -26.09 -5.71 8.26
CA ILE A 63 -25.31 -4.88 7.32
C ILE A 63 -25.41 -3.37 7.65
N ALA A 64 -26.36 -2.96 8.49
CA ALA A 64 -26.74 -1.55 8.64
C ALA A 64 -25.70 -0.63 9.34
N ASP A 65 -24.61 -1.17 9.88
CA ASP A 65 -23.58 -0.41 10.61
C ASP A 65 -22.16 -0.60 10.05
N GLU A 66 -22.03 -1.15 8.83
CA GLU A 66 -20.74 -1.27 8.14
C GLU A 66 -20.56 -0.19 7.07
N THR A 67 -19.48 0.57 7.17
CA THR A 67 -19.03 1.47 6.12
C THR A 67 -18.08 0.74 5.19
N VAL A 68 -18.40 0.66 3.90
CA VAL A 68 -17.51 0.04 2.91
C VAL A 68 -16.27 0.92 2.70
N LEU A 69 -15.09 0.34 2.88
CA LEU A 69 -13.80 1.00 2.60
C LEU A 69 -13.27 0.66 1.21
N SER A 70 -13.49 -0.59 0.76
CA SER A 70 -13.14 -1.05 -0.59
C SER A 70 -14.07 -2.18 -1.02
N GLU A 71 -14.91 -1.93 -2.03
CA GLU A 71 -15.77 -2.96 -2.64
C GLU A 71 -14.93 -4.05 -3.32
N GLU A 72 -13.91 -3.64 -4.07
CA GLU A 72 -13.02 -4.55 -4.82
C GLU A 72 -12.30 -5.55 -3.91
N LYS A 73 -11.81 -5.08 -2.75
CA LYS A 73 -11.12 -5.93 -1.77
C LYS A 73 -12.07 -6.53 -0.71
N SER A 74 -13.38 -6.29 -0.81
CA SER A 74 -14.36 -6.67 0.22
C SER A 74 -13.99 -6.20 1.63
N VAL A 75 -13.50 -4.96 1.75
CA VAL A 75 -13.08 -4.36 3.03
C VAL A 75 -14.15 -3.38 3.51
N SER A 76 -14.58 -3.53 4.75
CA SER A 76 -15.50 -2.63 5.43
C SER A 76 -15.01 -2.26 6.82
N ARG A 77 -15.68 -1.30 7.45
CA ARG A 77 -15.42 -0.84 8.81
C ARG A 77 -16.71 -0.87 9.61
N ARG A 78 -16.67 -1.42 10.82
CA ARG A 78 -17.75 -1.37 11.80
C ARG A 78 -17.21 -0.77 13.09
N GLY A 79 -17.69 0.42 13.47
CA GLY A 79 -17.12 1.16 14.60
C GLY A 79 -15.62 1.45 14.39
N ASP A 80 -14.76 0.97 15.28
CA ASP A 80 -13.29 1.09 15.20
C ASP A 80 -12.60 -0.16 14.64
N VAL A 81 -13.35 -1.10 14.06
CA VAL A 81 -12.82 -2.36 13.52
C VAL A 81 -12.93 -2.39 12.00
N VAL A 82 -11.82 -2.69 11.33
CA VAL A 82 -11.75 -3.04 9.91
C VAL A 82 -11.98 -4.53 9.75
N LEU A 83 -12.88 -4.88 8.84
CA LEU A 83 -13.23 -6.24 8.47
C LEU A 83 -12.78 -6.50 7.03
N ARG A 84 -11.99 -7.54 6.82
CA ARG A 84 -11.46 -7.91 5.49
C ARG A 84 -11.46 -9.43 5.29
N PRO A 85 -11.36 -9.93 4.04
CA PRO A 85 -11.24 -11.35 3.78
C PRO A 85 -10.06 -11.95 4.57
N SER A 86 -10.31 -13.08 5.22
CA SER A 86 -9.25 -13.88 5.85
C SER A 86 -8.81 -15.01 4.92
N GLY A 87 -7.58 -15.47 5.13
CA GLY A 87 -7.04 -16.67 4.50
C GLY A 87 -6.24 -17.55 5.47
N PRO A 88 -5.72 -18.70 5.02
CA PRO A 88 -4.92 -19.61 5.86
C PRO A 88 -3.69 -18.95 6.52
N TRP A 89 -3.19 -17.84 5.94
CA TRP A 89 -2.06 -17.07 6.49
C TRP A 89 -2.44 -16.14 7.65
N THR A 90 -3.73 -15.82 7.82
CA THR A 90 -4.21 -14.82 8.80
C THR A 90 -3.72 -15.10 10.22
N PRO A 91 -3.77 -16.35 10.74
CA PRO A 91 -3.26 -16.65 12.08
C PRO A 91 -1.76 -16.33 12.24
N SER A 92 -0.93 -16.63 11.24
CA SER A 92 0.50 -16.30 11.24
C SER A 92 0.73 -14.79 11.23
N VAL A 93 -0.06 -14.06 10.43
CA VAL A 93 -0.03 -12.59 10.38
C VAL A 93 -0.41 -12.00 11.75
N HIS A 94 -1.45 -12.50 12.40
CA HIS A 94 -1.84 -12.02 13.74
C HIS A 94 -0.81 -12.35 14.82
N ALA A 95 -0.20 -13.53 14.78
CA ALA A 95 0.90 -13.89 15.66
C ALA A 95 2.06 -12.90 15.51
N PHE A 96 2.39 -12.55 14.26
CA PHE A 96 3.45 -11.59 13.95
C PHE A 96 3.10 -10.15 14.36
N LEU A 97 1.89 -9.66 14.09
CA LEU A 97 1.44 -8.34 14.54
C LEU A 97 1.47 -8.20 16.08
N ASN A 98 1.11 -9.27 16.79
CA ASN A 98 1.22 -9.31 18.24
C ASN A 98 2.67 -9.26 18.72
N HIS A 99 3.58 -9.98 18.05
CA HIS A 99 5.01 -9.94 18.32
C HIS A 99 5.59 -8.53 18.09
N LEU A 100 5.30 -7.91 16.95
CA LEU A 100 5.77 -6.56 16.62
C LEU A 100 5.44 -5.56 17.74
N ARG A 101 4.20 -5.60 18.23
CA ARG A 101 3.78 -4.77 19.37
C ARG A 101 4.57 -5.08 20.64
N GLN A 102 4.80 -6.36 20.95
CA GLN A 102 5.61 -6.75 22.12
C GLN A 102 7.06 -6.30 22.00
N ALA A 103 7.59 -6.24 20.78
CA ALA A 103 8.92 -5.73 20.46
C ALA A 103 8.99 -4.18 20.37
N GLY A 104 7.88 -3.47 20.62
CA GLY A 104 7.83 -1.99 20.63
C GLY A 104 7.61 -1.35 19.25
N PHE A 105 7.22 -2.12 18.24
CA PHE A 105 6.78 -1.61 16.95
C PHE A 105 5.25 -1.37 16.99
N GLU A 106 4.85 -0.10 17.03
CA GLU A 106 3.45 0.33 17.19
C GLU A 106 2.80 0.75 15.86
N GLU A 107 3.58 0.84 14.79
CA GLU A 107 3.18 1.32 13.47
C GLU A 107 2.50 0.22 12.62
N ALA A 108 1.68 -0.62 13.27
CA ALA A 108 0.87 -1.66 12.65
C ALA A 108 -0.51 -1.75 13.33
N PRO A 109 -1.57 -2.13 12.60
CA PRO A 109 -2.87 -2.37 13.21
C PRO A 109 -2.80 -3.55 14.20
N ARG A 110 -3.60 -3.46 15.25
CA ARG A 110 -3.74 -4.53 16.24
C ARG A 110 -4.89 -5.45 15.84
N PRO A 111 -4.75 -6.79 15.94
CA PRO A 111 -5.89 -7.69 15.87
C PRO A 111 -6.98 -7.27 16.88
N ALA A 112 -8.24 -7.27 16.45
CA ALA A 112 -9.38 -6.89 17.28
C ALA A 112 -9.99 -8.12 17.96
N GLY A 113 -10.09 -8.11 19.29
CA GLY A 113 -10.58 -9.27 20.05
C GLY A 113 -9.76 -10.54 19.75
N SER A 114 -10.41 -11.56 19.18
CA SER A 114 -9.76 -12.80 18.73
C SER A 114 -8.97 -12.65 17.42
N GLY A 115 -9.09 -11.51 16.73
CA GLY A 115 -8.62 -11.31 15.36
C GLY A 115 -9.64 -11.68 14.29
N PHE A 116 -10.77 -12.29 14.65
CA PHE A 116 -11.79 -12.74 13.69
C PHE A 116 -13.18 -12.24 14.09
N ALA A 117 -13.93 -11.74 13.12
CA ALA A 117 -15.35 -11.48 13.27
C ALA A 117 -16.16 -12.79 13.29
N PRO A 118 -17.42 -12.79 13.79
CA PRO A 118 -18.26 -13.98 13.84
C PRO A 118 -18.52 -14.66 12.48
N ASP A 119 -18.37 -13.93 11.38
CA ASP A 119 -18.51 -14.41 10.00
C ASP A 119 -17.19 -14.93 9.40
N GLY A 120 -16.11 -14.99 10.19
CA GLY A 120 -14.81 -15.50 9.79
C GLY A 120 -13.91 -14.47 9.09
N ARG A 121 -14.36 -13.24 8.85
CA ARG A 121 -13.50 -12.17 8.33
C ARG A 121 -12.40 -11.83 9.33
N GLU A 122 -11.25 -11.44 8.81
CA GLU A 122 -10.20 -10.85 9.63
C GLU A 122 -10.68 -9.53 10.21
N ALA A 123 -10.42 -9.33 11.50
CA ALA A 123 -10.81 -8.16 12.26
C ALA A 123 -9.56 -7.50 12.88
N VAL A 124 -9.28 -6.26 12.49
CA VAL A 124 -8.18 -5.45 13.04
C VAL A 124 -8.68 -4.05 13.40
N TYR A 125 -8.07 -3.41 14.39
CA TYR A 125 -8.42 -2.04 14.75
C TYR A 125 -8.05 -1.06 13.63
N TYR A 126 -8.98 -0.16 13.32
CA TYR A 126 -8.79 0.93 12.37
C TYR A 126 -7.69 1.88 12.85
N VAL A 127 -6.83 2.30 11.92
CA VAL A 127 -5.80 3.30 12.18
C VAL A 127 -6.24 4.62 11.57
N GLU A 128 -6.54 5.60 12.42
CA GLU A 128 -6.94 6.94 12.00
C GLU A 128 -5.78 7.71 11.38
N GLY A 129 -5.98 8.19 10.15
CA GLY A 129 -5.03 9.02 9.42
C GLY A 129 -5.40 9.30 7.96
N GLU A 130 -4.45 9.85 7.24
CA GLU A 130 -4.54 10.29 5.85
C GLU A 130 -3.54 9.52 4.97
N PHE A 131 -3.53 9.77 3.66
CA PHE A 131 -2.54 9.19 2.74
C PHE A 131 -1.88 10.30 1.92
N VAL A 132 -0.55 10.23 1.80
CA VAL A 132 0.20 11.08 0.85
C VAL A 132 -0.04 10.62 -0.59
N HIS A 133 -0.17 9.30 -0.80
CA HIS A 133 -0.38 8.72 -2.13
C HIS A 133 -1.62 9.27 -2.85
N PRO A 134 -1.57 9.60 -4.16
CA PRO A 134 -0.42 9.46 -5.08
C PRO A 134 0.51 10.68 -5.15
N GLY A 135 0.43 11.59 -4.18
CA GLY A 135 1.21 12.83 -4.15
C GLY A 135 2.70 12.65 -3.83
N PRO A 136 3.47 13.75 -3.92
CA PRO A 136 4.89 13.75 -3.60
C PRO A 136 5.14 13.65 -2.09
N TRP A 137 6.08 12.79 -1.71
CA TRP A 137 6.56 12.68 -0.33
C TRP A 137 7.59 13.77 -0.03
N SER A 138 7.55 14.35 1.17
CA SER A 138 8.60 15.26 1.64
C SER A 138 9.88 14.49 1.97
N ASP A 139 11.00 15.21 2.06
CA ASP A 139 12.29 14.64 2.45
C ASP A 139 12.21 14.03 3.87
N GLU A 140 11.56 14.72 4.81
CA GLU A 140 11.35 14.24 6.19
C GLU A 140 10.52 12.96 6.23
N ALA A 141 9.47 12.88 5.40
CA ALA A 141 8.62 11.71 5.34
C ALA A 141 9.37 10.50 4.76
N LEU A 142 10.25 10.68 3.77
CA LEU A 142 11.08 9.60 3.23
C LEU A 142 12.16 9.11 4.20
N ILE A 143 12.73 10.00 5.01
CA ILE A 143 13.59 9.62 6.13
C ILE A 143 12.78 8.75 7.10
N ALA A 144 11.58 9.19 7.49
CA ALA A 144 10.72 8.44 8.39
C ALA A 144 10.31 7.07 7.83
N VAL A 145 10.06 6.96 6.53
CA VAL A 145 9.78 5.67 5.85
C VAL A 145 10.99 4.74 5.94
N GLY A 146 12.21 5.23 5.67
CA GLY A 146 13.42 4.44 5.80
C GLY A 146 13.64 3.92 7.23
N SER A 147 13.47 4.78 8.22
CA SER A 147 13.56 4.40 9.65
C SER A 147 12.44 3.46 10.08
N LEU A 148 11.21 3.64 9.58
CA LEU A 148 10.07 2.76 9.84
C LEU A 148 10.35 1.34 9.35
N LEU A 149 10.84 1.18 8.11
CA LEU A 149 11.17 -0.12 7.55
C LEU A 149 12.32 -0.79 8.33
N ARG A 150 13.32 -0.02 8.75
CA ARG A 150 14.40 -0.54 9.58
C ARG A 150 13.89 -1.05 10.94
N ARG A 151 13.08 -0.25 11.62
CA ARG A 151 12.44 -0.64 12.90
C ARG A 151 11.60 -1.91 12.74
N LEU A 152 10.87 -2.05 11.63
CA LEU A 152 10.12 -3.25 11.32
C LEU A 152 11.05 -4.46 11.27
N HIS A 153 12.10 -4.42 10.43
CA HIS A 153 13.02 -5.54 10.29
C HIS A 153 13.76 -5.88 11.60
N ASP A 154 14.15 -4.87 12.38
CA ASP A 154 14.80 -5.07 13.68
C ASP A 154 13.84 -5.73 14.68
N ALA A 155 12.57 -5.31 14.73
CA ALA A 155 11.54 -5.92 15.59
C ALA A 155 11.24 -7.37 15.16
N SER A 156 11.26 -7.64 13.86
CA SER A 156 11.07 -8.97 13.29
C SER A 156 12.20 -9.95 13.59
N ALA A 157 13.41 -9.47 13.89
CA ALA A 157 14.59 -10.33 14.06
C ALA A 157 14.46 -11.33 15.23
N SER A 158 13.64 -11.00 16.23
CA SER A 158 13.36 -11.87 17.37
C SER A 158 12.12 -12.75 17.21
N PHE A 159 11.37 -12.60 16.11
CA PHE A 159 10.17 -13.40 15.87
C PHE A 159 10.54 -14.79 15.35
N VAL A 160 10.05 -15.82 16.04
CA VAL A 160 10.16 -17.21 15.59
C VAL A 160 8.76 -17.68 15.19
N PRO A 161 8.48 -17.86 13.90
CA PRO A 161 7.20 -18.41 13.45
C PRO A 161 6.98 -19.81 14.01
N ALA A 162 5.72 -20.17 14.25
CA ALA A 162 5.36 -21.55 14.59
C ALA A 162 5.77 -22.51 13.46
N PRO A 163 6.08 -23.79 13.74
CA PRO A 163 6.50 -24.75 12.71
C PRO A 163 5.48 -24.95 11.58
N ASP A 164 4.20 -24.71 11.87
CA ASP A 164 3.06 -24.79 10.95
C ASP A 164 2.61 -23.41 10.43
N ALA A 165 3.40 -22.35 10.64
CA ALA A 165 3.08 -21.01 10.16
C ALA A 165 2.94 -20.99 8.62
N VAL A 166 1.75 -20.58 8.17
CA VAL A 166 1.43 -20.40 6.75
C VAL A 166 1.55 -18.93 6.38
N TRP A 167 2.16 -18.65 5.24
CA TRP A 167 2.28 -17.30 4.68
C TRP A 167 1.67 -17.27 3.28
N LYS A 168 1.02 -16.16 2.91
CA LYS A 168 0.47 -15.99 1.56
C LYS A 168 1.61 -16.10 0.52
N PRO A 169 1.43 -16.84 -0.59
CA PRO A 169 2.39 -16.83 -1.68
C PRO A 169 2.65 -15.40 -2.19
N TRP A 170 3.90 -15.07 -2.45
CA TRP A 170 4.29 -13.74 -2.90
C TRP A 170 5.68 -13.75 -3.53
N PHE A 171 5.84 -13.08 -4.67
CA PHE A 171 7.05 -13.14 -5.48
C PHE A 171 8.30 -12.59 -4.78
N LEU A 172 8.17 -11.60 -3.88
CA LEU A 172 9.33 -11.05 -3.15
C LEU A 172 10.09 -12.12 -2.37
N ARG A 173 9.41 -13.21 -1.97
CA ARG A 173 9.98 -14.30 -1.18
C ARG A 173 10.99 -15.13 -1.98
N GLU A 174 10.92 -15.06 -3.30
CA GLU A 174 11.81 -15.78 -4.22
C GLU A 174 13.11 -15.02 -4.53
N LEU A 175 13.17 -13.74 -4.17
CA LEU A 175 14.32 -12.88 -4.48
C LEU A 175 15.29 -12.80 -3.30
N GLY A 176 16.54 -12.44 -3.56
CA GLY A 176 17.53 -12.20 -2.51
C GLY A 176 18.15 -13.44 -1.87
N GLY A 177 18.82 -13.26 -0.73
CA GLY A 177 19.65 -14.29 -0.08
C GLY A 177 19.00 -15.00 1.13
N PRO A 178 19.68 -15.99 1.73
CA PRO A 178 19.12 -16.85 2.79
C PRO A 178 18.84 -16.13 4.12
N ASN A 179 19.36 -14.91 4.30
CA ASN A 179 19.16 -14.11 5.50
C ASN A 179 17.78 -13.43 5.45
N ARG A 180 16.74 -14.19 5.80
CA ARG A 180 15.35 -13.74 5.77
C ARG A 180 14.91 -13.20 7.14
N VAL A 181 14.08 -12.16 7.12
CA VAL A 181 13.25 -11.73 8.26
C VAL A 181 11.78 -11.86 7.88
N ILE A 182 10.85 -11.76 8.84
CA ILE A 182 9.44 -11.57 8.49
C ILE A 182 9.22 -10.10 8.18
N GLY A 183 8.90 -9.80 6.92
CA GLY A 183 8.62 -8.46 6.42
C GLY A 183 7.14 -8.17 6.27
N HIS A 184 6.81 -6.97 5.79
CA HIS A 184 5.44 -6.60 5.44
C HIS A 184 5.01 -7.24 4.11
N GLY A 185 5.94 -7.39 3.16
CA GLY A 185 5.72 -7.95 1.84
C GLY A 185 5.13 -6.95 0.83
N ASP A 186 4.29 -6.03 1.28
CA ASP A 186 3.70 -4.95 0.43
C ASP A 186 3.83 -3.54 1.05
N ALA A 187 5.00 -3.20 1.61
CA ALA A 187 5.25 -1.87 2.15
C ALA A 187 5.30 -0.84 1.01
N ALA A 188 4.22 -0.06 0.87
CA ALA A 188 4.01 0.84 -0.26
C ALA A 188 3.23 2.10 0.15
N PRO A 189 3.28 3.19 -0.64
CA PRO A 189 2.58 4.43 -0.31
C PRO A 189 1.07 4.29 -0.09
N TRP A 190 0.39 3.42 -0.84
CA TRP A 190 -1.05 3.16 -0.70
C TRP A 190 -1.40 2.34 0.56
N ASN A 191 -0.41 1.70 1.19
CA ASN A 191 -0.54 0.93 2.42
C ASN A 191 0.07 1.66 3.63
N THR A 192 0.43 2.94 3.47
CA THR A 192 1.07 3.72 4.54
C THR A 192 0.12 4.83 5.00
N VAL A 193 -0.46 4.64 6.19
CA VAL A 193 -1.26 5.66 6.85
C VAL A 193 -0.33 6.74 7.38
N THR A 194 -0.75 7.99 7.20
CA THR A 194 0.03 9.18 7.54
C THR A 194 -0.75 10.12 8.45
N ARG A 195 -0.04 11.02 9.13
CA ARG A 195 -0.61 12.17 9.84
C ARG A 195 0.26 13.39 9.55
N ASN A 196 -0.33 14.44 8.98
CA ASN A 196 0.42 15.61 8.51
C ASN A 196 1.58 15.23 7.56
N GLY A 197 1.34 14.26 6.66
CA GLY A 197 2.35 13.77 5.70
C GLY A 197 3.40 12.81 6.27
N MET A 198 3.45 12.57 7.58
CA MET A 198 4.40 11.65 8.21
C MET A 198 3.82 10.24 8.36
N PRO A 199 4.57 9.17 8.07
CA PRO A 199 4.07 7.79 8.20
C PRO A 199 3.83 7.45 9.67
N VAL A 200 2.66 6.87 9.97
CA VAL A 200 2.26 6.46 11.34
C VAL A 200 1.88 4.99 11.44
N ALA A 201 1.50 4.34 10.34
CA ALA A 201 1.29 2.90 10.31
C ALA A 201 1.40 2.30 8.90
N LEU A 202 1.86 1.06 8.84
CA LEU A 202 1.65 0.18 7.70
C LEU A 202 0.37 -0.64 7.90
N ILE A 203 -0.44 -0.75 6.86
CA ILE A 203 -1.67 -1.54 6.82
C ILE A 203 -1.60 -2.57 5.70
N ASP A 204 -2.59 -3.46 5.62
CA ASP A 204 -2.66 -4.51 4.57
C ASP A 204 -1.53 -5.56 4.65
N TRP A 205 -1.44 -6.21 5.81
CA TRP A 205 -0.40 -7.18 6.15
C TRP A 205 -0.61 -8.60 5.58
N GLU A 206 -1.52 -8.79 4.62
CA GLU A 206 -1.81 -10.13 4.10
C GLU A 206 -0.61 -10.78 3.39
N TYR A 207 0.33 -9.97 2.88
CA TYR A 207 1.57 -10.41 2.26
C TYR A 207 2.76 -10.51 3.23
N ALA A 208 2.55 -10.31 4.53
CA ALA A 208 3.60 -10.48 5.53
C ALA A 208 4.17 -11.90 5.47
N GLY A 209 5.47 -12.04 5.73
CA GLY A 209 6.15 -13.33 5.63
C GLY A 209 7.66 -13.21 5.37
N PRO A 210 8.37 -14.34 5.19
CA PRO A 210 9.82 -14.36 5.02
C PRO A 210 10.28 -13.58 3.78
N VAL A 211 11.18 -12.62 3.94
CA VAL A 211 11.75 -11.82 2.85
C VAL A 211 13.20 -11.43 3.15
N ASP A 212 14.01 -11.25 2.11
CA ASP A 212 15.32 -10.59 2.28
C ASP A 212 15.08 -9.09 2.55
N PRO A 213 15.58 -8.54 3.68
CA PRO A 213 15.41 -7.14 4.03
C PRO A 213 15.79 -6.15 2.92
N ILE A 214 16.80 -6.51 2.10
CA ILE A 214 17.29 -5.68 0.99
C ILE A 214 16.38 -5.77 -0.25
N VAL A 215 15.70 -6.90 -0.46
CA VAL A 215 14.64 -7.00 -1.48
C VAL A 215 13.47 -6.08 -1.10
N GLU A 216 13.02 -6.13 0.15
CA GLU A 216 11.91 -5.29 0.61
C GLU A 216 12.29 -3.79 0.59
N LEU A 217 13.49 -3.45 1.04
CA LEU A 217 14.05 -2.09 0.92
C LEU A 217 14.08 -1.62 -0.53
N ALA A 218 14.47 -2.47 -1.48
CA ALA A 218 14.53 -2.10 -2.88
C ALA A 218 13.14 -1.76 -3.45
N ARG A 219 12.12 -2.52 -3.07
CA ARG A 219 10.74 -2.19 -3.43
C ARG A 219 10.30 -0.84 -2.86
N VAL A 220 10.59 -0.59 -1.58
CA VAL A 220 10.32 0.70 -0.91
C VAL A 220 11.07 1.86 -1.60
N CYS A 221 12.33 1.66 -1.97
CA CYS A 221 13.16 2.63 -2.69
C CYS A 221 12.63 3.00 -4.08
N TRP A 222 11.90 2.09 -4.73
CA TRP A 222 11.22 2.39 -5.98
C TRP A 222 9.94 3.18 -5.76
N LEU A 223 9.09 2.72 -4.83
CA LEU A 223 7.72 3.20 -4.70
C LEU A 223 7.60 4.55 -3.98
N PHE A 224 8.43 4.84 -2.98
CA PHE A 224 8.28 6.05 -2.16
C PHE A 224 8.92 7.30 -2.78
N PRO A 225 10.20 7.26 -3.25
CA PRO A 225 10.76 8.32 -4.09
C PRO A 225 10.15 8.39 -5.49
N GLN A 226 9.29 7.42 -5.83
CA GLN A 226 8.54 7.34 -7.09
C GLN A 226 9.47 7.37 -8.31
N LEU A 227 10.34 6.36 -8.41
CA LEU A 227 11.35 6.22 -9.46
C LEU A 227 10.75 5.72 -10.79
N HIS A 228 9.90 6.54 -11.40
CA HIS A 228 9.23 6.27 -12.67
C HIS A 228 9.31 7.46 -13.65
N ASP A 229 8.84 7.28 -14.88
CA ASP A 229 8.98 8.25 -15.97
C ASP A 229 8.47 9.65 -15.66
N ASP A 230 9.10 10.64 -16.31
CA ASP A 230 8.87 12.06 -16.03
C ASP A 230 7.46 12.54 -16.42
N ASP A 231 6.85 11.98 -17.47
CA ASP A 231 5.44 12.26 -17.82
C ASP A 231 4.44 11.73 -16.77
N VAL A 232 4.79 10.65 -16.06
CA VAL A 232 4.02 10.16 -14.92
C VAL A 232 4.25 11.06 -13.72
N ALA A 233 5.51 11.46 -13.52
CA ALA A 233 5.96 12.33 -12.45
C ALA A 233 5.27 13.71 -12.51
N GLU A 234 5.20 14.33 -13.69
CA GLU A 234 4.53 15.61 -13.93
C GLU A 234 3.04 15.59 -13.58
N ARG A 235 2.34 14.48 -13.86
CA ARG A 235 0.90 14.34 -13.59
C ARG A 235 0.54 14.37 -12.11
N VAL A 236 1.48 14.00 -11.24
CA VAL A 236 1.30 14.03 -9.77
C VAL A 236 2.18 15.09 -9.10
N GLY A 237 2.78 16.00 -9.87
CA GLY A 237 3.57 17.11 -9.36
C GLY A 237 4.86 16.69 -8.68
N LEU A 238 5.49 15.60 -9.12
CA LEU A 238 6.77 15.16 -8.56
C LEU A 238 7.91 16.11 -8.92
N PRO A 239 8.92 16.20 -8.04
CA PRO A 239 10.09 17.01 -8.31
C PRO A 239 11.00 16.35 -9.37
N PRO A 240 11.94 17.11 -9.96
CA PRO A 240 12.84 16.59 -10.98
C PRO A 240 13.73 15.43 -10.46
N LEU A 241 14.30 14.66 -11.39
CA LEU A 241 15.18 13.52 -11.11
C LEU A 241 16.22 13.78 -10.01
N SER A 242 16.87 14.95 -10.00
CA SER A 242 17.92 15.27 -9.02
C SER A 242 17.39 15.26 -7.58
N VAL A 243 16.14 15.70 -7.37
CA VAL A 243 15.47 15.68 -6.07
C VAL A 243 15.06 14.25 -5.73
N ARG A 244 14.44 13.52 -6.66
CA ARG A 244 14.06 12.11 -6.44
C ARG A 244 15.27 11.21 -6.13
N ALA A 245 16.42 11.48 -6.74
CA ALA A 245 17.67 10.80 -6.43
C ALA A 245 18.18 11.17 -5.02
N ARG A 246 18.14 12.44 -4.62
CA ARG A 246 18.45 12.84 -3.22
C ARG A 246 17.51 12.15 -2.23
N GLN A 247 16.23 12.08 -2.55
CA GLN A 247 15.19 11.44 -1.76
C GLN A 247 15.43 9.93 -1.59
N LEU A 248 15.84 9.23 -2.65
CA LEU A 248 16.34 7.86 -2.58
C LEU A 248 17.50 7.72 -1.59
N ARG A 249 18.49 8.62 -1.65
CA ARG A 249 19.61 8.63 -0.69
C ARG A 249 19.12 8.75 0.75
N LEU A 250 18.27 9.74 1.04
CA LEU A 250 17.76 10.01 2.38
C LEU A 250 17.04 8.81 2.98
N LEU A 251 16.21 8.13 2.19
CA LEU A 251 15.51 6.91 2.62
C LEU A 251 16.50 5.80 2.97
N VAL A 252 17.48 5.55 2.10
CA VAL A 252 18.49 4.48 2.29
C VAL A 252 19.43 4.79 3.46
N ASP A 253 19.76 6.07 3.68
CA ASP A 253 20.49 6.56 4.86
C ASP A 253 19.71 6.30 6.13
N ALA A 254 18.42 6.65 6.16
CA ALA A 254 17.57 6.47 7.34
C ALA A 254 17.30 5.00 7.66
N TYR A 255 17.29 4.13 6.65
CA TYR A 255 17.25 2.68 6.84
C TYR A 255 18.56 2.13 7.43
N GLY A 256 19.68 2.82 7.19
CA GLY A 256 21.01 2.42 7.66
C GLY A 256 21.62 1.29 6.83
N ALA A 257 21.39 1.27 5.52
CA ALA A 257 22.00 0.29 4.62
C ALA A 257 23.54 0.45 4.60
N SER A 258 24.27 -0.66 4.65
CA SER A 258 25.72 -0.71 4.57
C SER A 258 26.23 -0.30 3.17
N ALA A 259 27.52 0.02 3.06
CA ALA A 259 28.15 0.33 1.77
C ALA A 259 28.03 -0.83 0.76
N GLU A 260 28.14 -2.08 1.24
CA GLU A 260 27.95 -3.28 0.41
C GLU A 260 26.49 -3.39 -0.08
N GLN A 261 25.53 -3.24 0.82
CA GLN A 261 24.10 -3.28 0.49
C GLN A 261 23.72 -2.20 -0.53
N ARG A 262 24.24 -0.98 -0.35
CA ARG A 262 24.09 0.14 -1.27
C ARG A 262 24.64 -0.14 -2.67
N GLY A 263 25.81 -0.79 -2.75
CA GLY A 263 26.44 -1.15 -4.01
C GLY A 263 25.58 -2.08 -4.87
N ALA A 264 24.79 -2.95 -4.23
CA ALA A 264 23.88 -3.87 -4.91
C ALA A 264 22.45 -3.32 -5.11
N LEU A 265 22.10 -2.21 -4.46
CA LEU A 265 20.70 -1.79 -4.32
C LEU A 265 20.07 -1.34 -5.64
N PHE A 266 20.83 -0.69 -6.53
CA PHE A 266 20.30 -0.27 -7.83
C PHE A 266 19.80 -1.45 -8.67
N GLU A 267 20.64 -2.48 -8.80
CA GLU A 267 20.26 -3.69 -9.54
C GLU A 267 19.08 -4.40 -8.88
N ARG A 268 19.08 -4.45 -7.54
CA ARG A 268 17.97 -5.05 -6.80
C ARG A 268 16.65 -4.30 -7.00
N ILE A 269 16.68 -2.97 -7.09
CA ILE A 269 15.49 -2.17 -7.40
C ILE A 269 14.96 -2.55 -8.77
N VAL A 270 15.81 -2.54 -9.81
CA VAL A 270 15.41 -2.89 -11.18
C VAL A 270 14.88 -4.33 -11.25
N GLU A 271 15.54 -5.28 -10.58
CA GLU A 271 15.12 -6.68 -10.47
C GLU A 271 13.70 -6.79 -9.89
N VAL A 272 13.42 -6.10 -8.77
CA VAL A 272 12.10 -6.09 -8.14
C VAL A 272 11.03 -5.55 -9.10
N VAL A 273 11.29 -4.45 -9.81
CA VAL A 273 10.31 -3.87 -10.75
C VAL A 273 9.98 -4.85 -11.88
N VAL A 274 11.01 -5.47 -12.47
CA VAL A 274 10.83 -6.43 -13.55
C VAL A 274 10.07 -7.66 -13.07
N ARG A 275 10.43 -8.21 -11.91
CA ARG A 275 9.76 -9.35 -11.30
C ARG A 275 8.31 -9.00 -10.96
N GLU A 276 8.04 -7.88 -10.30
CA GLU A 276 6.66 -7.48 -10.00
C GLU A 276 5.80 -7.32 -11.26
N THR A 277 6.38 -6.77 -12.33
CA THR A 277 5.67 -6.64 -13.62
C THR A 277 5.32 -7.99 -14.22
N ALA A 278 6.26 -8.94 -14.18
CA ALA A 278 6.07 -10.28 -14.71
C ALA A 278 5.06 -11.09 -13.88
N GLU A 279 5.15 -11.00 -12.55
CA GLU A 279 4.30 -11.75 -11.62
C GLU A 279 2.86 -11.27 -11.70
N GLU A 280 2.62 -9.95 -11.84
CA GLU A 280 1.27 -9.44 -12.13
C GLU A 280 0.70 -10.00 -13.45
N ALA A 281 1.56 -10.25 -14.45
CA ALA A 281 1.12 -10.77 -15.74
C ALA A 281 0.80 -12.27 -15.65
N ILE A 282 1.60 -13.01 -14.86
CA ILE A 282 1.40 -14.43 -14.56
C ILE A 282 0.11 -14.63 -13.74
N ASP A 283 -0.06 -13.88 -12.65
CA ASP A 283 -1.22 -13.95 -11.75
C ASP A 283 -2.53 -13.63 -12.48
N ARG A 284 -2.50 -12.64 -13.39
CA ARG A 284 -3.65 -12.28 -14.23
C ARG A 284 -3.79 -13.15 -15.49
N GLN A 285 -2.88 -14.11 -15.70
CA GLN A 285 -2.85 -15.00 -16.86
C GLN A 285 -2.89 -14.24 -18.19
N VAL A 286 -2.13 -13.15 -18.29
CA VAL A 286 -2.10 -12.29 -19.48
C VAL A 286 -1.59 -13.07 -20.69
N ALA A 287 -2.37 -13.05 -21.77
CA ALA A 287 -2.11 -13.67 -23.06
C ALA A 287 -2.09 -12.62 -24.18
N PRO A 288 -1.59 -12.94 -25.39
CA PRO A 288 -1.48 -11.97 -26.50
C PRO A 288 -2.79 -11.28 -26.90
N ASP A 289 -3.94 -11.91 -26.65
CA ASP A 289 -5.29 -11.42 -26.93
C ASP A 289 -5.99 -10.81 -25.70
N SER A 290 -5.30 -10.71 -24.56
CA SER A 290 -5.86 -10.10 -23.36
C SER A 290 -6.18 -8.61 -23.55
N VAL A 291 -7.35 -8.21 -23.07
CA VAL A 291 -7.83 -6.82 -23.08
C VAL A 291 -8.11 -6.36 -21.64
N GLY A 292 -7.83 -5.11 -21.33
CA GLY A 292 -8.08 -4.57 -19.99
C GLY A 292 -7.20 -3.37 -19.65
N PRO A 293 -7.21 -2.94 -18.38
CA PRO A 293 -6.34 -1.86 -17.93
C PRO A 293 -4.87 -2.28 -17.93
N LEU A 294 -4.14 -1.89 -18.97
CA LEU A 294 -2.73 -2.25 -19.15
C LEU A 294 -1.74 -1.32 -18.45
N TRP A 295 -2.19 -0.20 -17.90
CA TRP A 295 -1.25 0.78 -17.34
C TRP A 295 -0.48 0.25 -16.15
N GLY A 296 -1.04 -0.65 -15.34
CA GLY A 296 -0.32 -1.39 -14.28
C GLY A 296 0.97 -2.03 -14.78
N PHE A 297 0.96 -2.59 -15.99
CA PHE A 297 2.15 -3.16 -16.63
C PHE A 297 3.03 -2.07 -17.23
N ALA A 298 2.42 -1.13 -17.95
CA ALA A 298 3.13 -0.08 -18.64
C ALA A 298 3.96 0.78 -17.67
N TRP A 299 3.39 1.25 -16.56
CA TRP A 299 4.11 2.13 -15.65
C TRP A 299 5.29 1.42 -14.97
N ARG A 300 5.16 0.13 -14.61
CA ARG A 300 6.27 -0.64 -14.01
C ARG A 300 7.38 -0.92 -15.02
N ALA A 301 7.03 -1.40 -16.22
CA ALA A 301 7.99 -1.64 -17.29
C ALA A 301 8.73 -0.35 -17.68
N ARG A 302 8.00 0.76 -17.79
CA ARG A 302 8.58 2.08 -18.06
C ARG A 302 9.46 2.58 -16.91
N SER A 303 9.07 2.35 -15.65
CA SER A 303 9.91 2.66 -14.48
C SER A 303 11.28 1.98 -14.55
N ALA A 304 11.32 0.68 -14.85
CA ALA A 304 12.59 -0.04 -15.03
C ALA A 304 13.43 0.59 -16.15
N ALA A 305 12.82 0.88 -17.31
CA ALA A 305 13.52 1.54 -18.41
C ALA A 305 14.01 2.94 -18.04
N TRP A 306 13.23 3.73 -17.31
CA TRP A 306 13.59 5.07 -16.86
C TRP A 306 14.75 5.03 -15.86
N MET A 307 14.74 4.11 -14.90
CA MET A 307 15.85 3.94 -13.96
C MET A 307 17.14 3.55 -14.70
N LEU A 308 17.06 2.66 -15.69
CA LEU A 308 18.21 2.28 -16.52
C LEU A 308 18.78 3.46 -17.32
N ARG A 309 17.93 4.33 -17.89
CA ARG A 309 18.38 5.57 -18.57
C ARG A 309 19.06 6.55 -17.61
N ASN A 310 18.63 6.56 -16.34
CA ASN A 310 19.12 7.47 -15.31
C ASN A 310 20.11 6.82 -14.33
N ARG A 311 20.65 5.64 -14.67
CA ARG A 311 21.52 4.80 -13.83
C ARG A 311 22.63 5.59 -13.15
N ALA A 312 23.37 6.41 -13.90
CA ALA A 312 24.52 7.13 -13.37
C ALA A 312 24.15 8.10 -12.22
N VAL A 313 22.97 8.72 -12.27
CA VAL A 313 22.48 9.62 -11.23
C VAL A 313 22.02 8.82 -10.01
N LEU A 314 21.27 7.74 -10.23
CA LEU A 314 20.70 6.91 -9.17
C LEU A 314 21.78 6.10 -8.42
N GLU A 315 22.75 5.50 -9.13
CA GLU A 315 23.88 4.81 -8.48
C GLU A 315 24.74 5.78 -7.66
N ARG A 316 24.98 7.00 -8.16
CA ARG A 316 25.69 8.04 -7.39
C ARG A 316 24.90 8.43 -6.14
N ALA A 317 23.58 8.45 -6.24
CA ALA A 317 22.70 8.65 -5.10
C ALA A 317 22.59 7.43 -4.17
N LEU A 318 23.24 6.29 -4.46
CA LEU A 318 23.30 5.15 -3.56
C LEU A 318 24.69 4.93 -2.90
N ARG A 319 25.78 5.38 -3.54
CA ARG A 319 27.18 5.31 -3.03
C ARG A 319 27.45 6.17 -1.81
#